data_AF-A0A953X245-F1
#
_entry.id   AF-A0A953X245-F1
#
_cell.length_a   1.000
_cell.length_b   1.000
_cell.length_c   1.000
_cell.angle_alpha   90.00
_cell.angle_beta   90.00
_cell.angle_gamma   90.00
#
_symmetry.space_group_name_H-M   'P 1'
#
loop_
_entity.id
_entity.type
_entity.pdbx_description
1 polymer ?
#
loop_
_entity_poly.entity_id
_entity_poly.type
_entity_poly.pdbx_seq_one_letter_code
_entity_poly.pdbx_strand_id
1 'polypeptide(L)'
;MIRTAVSALALAMALAACGKPAAPTPTHQVTAEQQAEISKQLNQWFDDKYEEYLQFSPIQLTFLGRKDQNDKIDCFTLECQDKLLAFQKAALAEMKSKFNYDDLSDEDKLSWDIFEYQEQQAERAAKFRYNGFVYDQMNGPQGFVPQFLISFHQVDTPDDMKAYISRIRESARALNEATDVAKESAARGVHAPKFAYEGVIDQSKKVITGAPFTDGEDSAIYADVKSELATLVADGKMSQEDADAMQAEAAEALKTDFKQAYDNIIAFATADMANSPDSTQAVGAFLQPDGEAYYNNLLEQNTTTTLTADEIHNIGLREVERIHGEMEAIKDQVG
;
A
#
# COMPACT_ATOMS: atom_id res chain seq x y z
N MET A 1 84.40 24.98 -17.52
CA MET A 1 84.83 26.06 -18.44
C MET A 1 83.59 26.80 -18.91
N ILE A 2 83.69 28.13 -18.83
CA ILE A 2 82.66 29.14 -19.06
C ILE A 2 82.19 29.14 -20.53
N ARG A 3 80.89 29.39 -20.78
CA ARG A 3 80.43 30.41 -21.75
C ARG A 3 78.90 30.57 -21.83
N THR A 4 78.49 31.85 -21.70
CA THR A 4 77.42 32.59 -22.44
C THR A 4 75.96 32.15 -22.29
N ALA A 5 74.95 33.02 -22.21
CA ALA A 5 74.83 34.48 -22.18
C ALA A 5 73.31 34.81 -22.09
N VAL A 6 73.04 36.11 -21.92
CA VAL A 6 71.83 36.86 -22.31
C VAL A 6 70.83 37.20 -21.21
N SER A 7 70.88 38.48 -20.86
CA SER A 7 69.95 39.31 -20.10
C SER A 7 68.57 39.41 -20.75
N ALA A 8 67.52 39.46 -19.93
CA ALA A 8 66.28 40.16 -20.26
C ALA A 8 65.67 40.71 -18.96
N LEU A 9 65.82 42.02 -18.79
CA LEU A 9 65.21 42.84 -17.74
C LEU A 9 63.77 43.14 -18.19
N ALA A 10 62.78 42.60 -17.49
CA ALA A 10 61.37 42.95 -17.70
C ALA A 10 60.79 43.56 -16.42
N LEU A 11 60.58 44.87 -16.50
CA LEU A 11 59.91 45.71 -15.52
C LEU A 11 58.40 45.47 -15.63
N ALA A 12 57.74 44.98 -14.58
CA ALA A 12 56.28 44.94 -14.49
C ALA A 12 55.83 45.65 -13.21
N MET A 13 55.09 46.73 -13.42
CA MET A 13 54.51 47.63 -12.41
C MET A 13 53.52 46.87 -11.52
N ALA A 14 53.69 46.96 -10.20
CA ALA A 14 52.66 46.58 -9.24
C ALA A 14 51.62 47.71 -9.14
N LEU A 15 50.51 47.56 -9.86
CA LEU A 15 49.29 48.32 -9.61
C LEU A 15 48.61 47.77 -8.35
N ALA A 16 48.77 48.46 -7.23
CA ALA A 16 47.94 48.25 -6.05
C ALA A 16 46.52 48.75 -6.34
N ALA A 17 45.65 47.86 -6.82
CA ALA A 17 44.22 48.11 -6.90
C ALA A 17 43.61 47.93 -5.50
N CYS A 18 43.21 49.04 -4.87
CA CYS A 18 42.33 49.03 -3.71
C CYS A 18 40.95 48.50 -4.12
N GLY A 19 40.76 47.18 -4.08
CA GLY A 19 39.43 46.58 -4.10
C GLY A 19 38.79 46.74 -2.72
N LYS A 20 37.62 47.40 -2.65
CA LYS A 20 36.74 47.31 -1.48
C LYS A 20 36.53 45.83 -1.14
N PRO A 21 36.66 45.39 0.12
CA PRO A 21 36.23 44.05 0.50
C PRO A 21 34.75 43.93 0.11
N ALA A 22 34.43 42.93 -0.72
CA ALA A 22 33.05 42.57 -0.99
C ALA A 22 32.38 42.32 0.36
N ALA A 23 31.28 43.01 0.63
CA ALA A 23 30.45 42.69 1.78
C ALA A 23 30.11 41.19 1.69
N PRO A 24 30.20 40.43 2.79
CA PRO A 24 29.71 39.06 2.79
C PRO A 24 28.27 39.10 2.29
N THR A 25 27.98 38.39 1.20
CA THR A 25 26.62 38.15 0.73
C THR A 25 25.83 37.68 1.95
N PRO A 26 24.66 38.28 2.28
CA PRO A 26 23.86 37.79 3.38
C PRO A 26 23.56 36.32 3.08
N THR A 27 24.13 35.42 3.87
CA THR A 27 23.67 34.04 3.94
C THR A 27 22.21 34.12 4.32
N HIS A 28 21.34 33.61 3.45
CA HIS A 28 19.92 33.41 3.77
C HIS A 28 19.89 32.42 4.93
N GLN A 29 19.90 32.95 6.14
CA GLN A 29 19.86 32.22 7.38
C GLN A 29 18.65 32.71 8.15
N VAL A 30 17.65 31.86 8.18
CA VAL A 30 16.43 32.03 8.94
C VAL A 30 16.78 32.02 10.42
N THR A 31 16.16 32.90 11.22
CA THR A 31 16.37 32.86 12.67
C THR A 31 15.74 31.60 13.26
N ALA A 32 16.20 31.18 14.45
CA ALA A 32 15.60 30.02 15.13
C ALA A 32 14.10 30.18 15.38
N GLU A 33 13.63 31.40 15.69
CA GLU A 33 12.21 31.70 15.88
C GLU A 33 11.41 31.56 14.57
N GLN A 34 11.97 32.04 13.46
CA GLN A 34 11.35 31.90 12.15
C GLN A 34 11.32 30.44 11.69
N GLN A 35 12.41 29.70 11.91
CA GLN A 35 12.46 28.27 11.58
C GLN A 35 11.43 27.48 12.38
N ALA A 36 11.28 27.74 13.69
CA ALA A 36 10.27 27.09 14.52
C ALA A 36 8.83 27.38 14.05
N GLU A 37 8.56 28.59 13.57
CA GLU A 37 7.26 28.93 12.99
C GLU A 37 7.03 28.22 11.64
N ILE A 38 8.06 28.10 10.80
CA ILE A 38 8.00 27.31 9.55
C ILE A 38 7.72 25.83 9.87
N SER A 39 8.43 25.25 10.84
CA SER A 39 8.20 23.88 11.30
C SER A 39 6.74 23.68 11.72
N LYS A 40 6.19 24.59 12.52
CA LYS A 40 4.79 24.51 12.95
C LYS A 40 3.82 24.54 11.76
N GLN A 41 4.06 25.42 10.79
CA GLN A 41 3.21 25.53 9.60
C GLN A 41 3.31 24.29 8.69
N LEU A 42 4.52 23.74 8.52
CA LEU A 42 4.73 22.53 7.73
C LEU A 42 4.07 21.32 8.37
N ASN A 43 4.23 21.14 9.69
CA ASN A 43 3.61 20.02 10.40
C ASN A 43 2.07 20.12 10.39
N GLN A 44 1.50 21.31 10.58
CA GLN A 44 0.05 21.50 10.41
C GLN A 44 -0.39 21.15 8.98
N TRP A 45 0.40 21.52 7.97
CA TRP A 45 0.08 21.17 6.59
C TRP A 45 0.12 19.65 6.35
N PHE A 46 1.10 18.93 6.94
CA PHE A 46 1.13 17.47 6.88
C PHE A 46 -0.08 16.84 7.56
N ASP A 47 -0.48 17.33 8.73
CA ASP A 47 -1.67 16.86 9.44
C ASP A 47 -2.94 17.04 8.59
N ASP A 48 -3.11 18.23 8.00
CA ASP A 48 -4.26 18.54 7.14
C ASP A 48 -4.28 17.62 5.90
N LYS A 49 -3.12 17.42 5.25
CA LYS A 49 -3.01 16.52 4.09
C LYS A 49 -3.18 15.06 4.44
N TYR A 50 -2.80 14.65 5.64
CA TYR A 50 -3.05 13.30 6.12
C TYR A 50 -4.54 13.06 6.32
N GLU A 51 -5.29 14.01 6.90
CA GLU A 51 -6.75 13.89 7.01
C GLU A 51 -7.46 13.88 5.65
N GLU A 52 -6.98 14.67 4.67
CA GLU A 52 -7.44 14.59 3.27
C GLU A 52 -7.15 13.20 2.65
N TYR A 53 -5.93 12.68 2.84
CA TYR A 53 -5.52 11.35 2.37
C TYR A 53 -6.38 10.23 2.97
N LEU A 54 -6.70 10.30 4.26
CA LEU A 54 -7.54 9.30 4.94
C LEU A 54 -8.95 9.20 4.33
N GLN A 55 -9.45 10.25 3.69
CA GLN A 55 -10.77 10.19 3.05
C GLN A 55 -10.80 9.28 1.80
N PHE A 56 -9.63 8.89 1.26
CA PHE A 56 -9.53 7.89 0.20
C PHE A 56 -9.70 6.46 0.71
N SER A 57 -9.58 6.22 2.02
CA SER A 57 -9.62 4.87 2.60
C SER A 57 -10.47 4.78 3.88
N PRO A 58 -11.80 4.55 3.73
CA PRO A 58 -12.66 4.12 4.84
C PRO A 58 -12.11 2.92 5.63
N ILE A 59 -11.39 1.99 4.99
CA ILE A 59 -10.71 0.87 5.66
C ILE A 59 -9.60 1.39 6.57
N GLN A 60 -8.74 2.31 6.11
CA GLN A 60 -7.68 2.89 6.94
C GLN A 60 -8.23 3.65 8.13
N LEU A 61 -9.33 4.39 7.96
CA LEU A 61 -10.03 5.04 9.07
C LEU A 61 -10.44 4.01 10.14
N THR A 62 -10.90 2.83 9.73
CA THR A 62 -11.28 1.74 10.65
C THR A 62 -10.07 1.21 11.41
N PHE A 63 -8.93 1.00 10.74
CA PHE A 63 -7.69 0.59 11.42
C PHE A 63 -7.18 1.63 12.43
N LEU A 64 -7.51 2.91 12.22
CA LEU A 64 -7.21 3.99 13.16
C LEU A 64 -8.27 4.14 14.28
N GLY A 65 -9.29 3.29 14.31
CA GLY A 65 -10.39 3.36 15.27
C GLY A 65 -11.37 4.52 15.01
N ARG A 66 -11.37 5.08 13.80
CA ARG A 66 -12.25 6.20 13.39
C ARG A 66 -13.50 5.66 12.71
N LYS A 67 -14.67 6.17 13.10
CA LYS A 67 -15.99 5.75 12.60
C LYS A 67 -16.61 6.72 11.58
N ASP A 68 -15.85 7.71 11.08
CA ASP A 68 -16.37 8.79 10.21
C ASP A 68 -16.99 8.30 8.89
N GLN A 69 -16.52 7.17 8.37
CA GLN A 69 -17.02 6.51 7.15
C GLN A 69 -17.24 5.00 7.38
N ASN A 70 -17.77 4.65 8.56
CA ASN A 70 -17.85 3.27 9.02
C ASN A 70 -18.81 2.39 8.20
N ASP A 71 -19.59 3.00 7.31
CA ASP A 71 -20.57 2.38 6.41
C ASP A 71 -20.05 2.15 4.99
N LYS A 72 -18.78 2.50 4.73
CA LYS A 72 -18.14 2.42 3.40
C LYS A 72 -16.94 1.48 3.37
N ILE A 73 -16.61 1.04 2.16
CA ILE A 73 -15.37 0.34 1.79
C ILE A 73 -14.64 1.17 0.74
N ASP A 74 -13.32 1.06 0.71
CA ASP A 74 -12.47 1.70 -0.29
C ASP A 74 -12.93 1.39 -1.73
N CYS A 75 -12.50 2.23 -2.66
CA CYS A 75 -12.71 2.01 -4.08
C CYS A 75 -11.59 1.13 -4.65
N PHE A 76 -11.94 0.05 -5.34
CA PHE A 76 -10.99 -0.95 -5.86
C PHE A 76 -10.75 -0.80 -7.37
N THR A 77 -11.17 0.30 -7.97
CA THR A 77 -10.90 0.62 -9.38
C THR A 77 -9.56 1.32 -9.58
N LEU A 78 -8.99 1.21 -10.79
CA LEU A 78 -7.79 1.96 -11.15
C LEU A 78 -8.02 3.46 -11.29
N GLU A 79 -9.24 3.89 -11.61
CA GLU A 79 -9.60 5.32 -11.62
C GLU A 79 -9.44 5.95 -10.23
N CYS A 80 -9.79 5.21 -9.18
CA CYS A 80 -9.57 5.67 -7.81
C CYS A 80 -8.08 5.74 -7.45
N GLN A 81 -7.27 4.78 -7.94
CA GLN A 81 -5.82 4.86 -7.80
C GLN A 81 -5.21 6.05 -8.57
N ASP A 82 -5.77 6.41 -9.73
CA ASP A 82 -5.39 7.62 -10.46
C ASP A 82 -5.73 8.90 -9.69
N LYS A 83 -6.92 8.96 -9.08
CA LYS A 83 -7.32 10.09 -8.22
C LYS A 83 -6.38 10.25 -7.04
N LEU A 84 -6.00 9.15 -6.38
CA LEU A 84 -5.06 9.19 -5.27
C LEU A 84 -3.68 9.66 -5.71
N LEU A 85 -3.15 9.14 -6.82
CA LEU A 85 -1.85 9.58 -7.35
C LEU A 85 -1.87 11.06 -7.76
N ALA A 86 -2.96 11.51 -8.39
CA ALA A 86 -3.12 12.92 -8.75
C ALA A 86 -3.15 13.83 -7.51
N PHE A 87 -3.82 13.38 -6.44
CA PHE A 87 -3.80 14.05 -5.15
C PHE A 87 -2.38 14.14 -4.57
N GLN A 88 -1.64 13.02 -4.53
CA GLN A 88 -0.26 12.99 -4.01
C GLN A 88 0.66 13.93 -4.79
N LYS A 89 0.58 13.92 -6.12
CA LYS A 89 1.33 14.84 -7.00
C LYS A 89 1.01 16.31 -6.71
N ALA A 90 -0.28 16.63 -6.58
CA ALA A 90 -0.72 17.98 -6.28
C ALA A 90 -0.25 18.44 -4.90
N ALA A 91 -0.33 17.57 -3.89
CA ALA A 91 0.14 17.85 -2.54
C ALA A 91 1.66 18.09 -2.50
N LEU A 92 2.47 17.29 -3.21
CA LEU A 92 3.91 17.51 -3.31
C LEU A 92 4.25 18.85 -3.97
N ALA A 93 3.57 19.19 -5.07
CA ALA A 93 3.74 20.47 -5.72
C ALA A 93 3.34 21.64 -4.80
N GLU A 94 2.25 21.49 -4.04
CA GLU A 94 1.80 22.47 -3.07
C GLU A 94 2.84 22.67 -1.96
N MET A 95 3.36 21.59 -1.36
CA MET A 95 4.42 21.63 -0.35
C MET A 95 5.64 22.40 -0.86
N LYS A 96 6.14 22.03 -2.04
CA LYS A 96 7.29 22.66 -2.70
C LYS A 96 7.09 24.14 -3.03
N SER A 97 5.84 24.57 -3.20
CA SER A 97 5.50 25.98 -3.47
C SER A 97 5.36 26.82 -2.20
N LYS A 98 4.96 26.19 -1.08
CA LYS A 98 4.66 26.88 0.18
C LYS A 98 5.87 27.00 1.10
N PHE A 99 6.76 26.01 1.07
CA PHE A 99 7.87 25.89 2.01
C PHE A 99 9.19 25.84 1.25
N ASN A 100 10.23 26.45 1.82
CA ASN A 100 11.58 26.43 1.27
C ASN A 100 12.42 25.41 2.04
N TYR A 101 12.96 24.40 1.33
CA TYR A 101 13.71 23.30 1.94
C TYR A 101 14.91 23.78 2.77
N ASP A 102 15.63 24.80 2.30
CA ASP A 102 16.83 25.31 2.99
C ASP A 102 16.52 26.00 4.33
N ASP A 103 15.26 26.41 4.52
CA ASP A 103 14.76 27.11 5.71
C ASP A 103 14.28 26.12 6.80
N LEU A 104 14.13 24.83 6.46
CA LEU A 104 13.63 23.78 7.33
C LEU A 104 14.66 23.29 8.36
N SER A 105 14.16 22.80 9.50
CA SER A 105 14.97 22.04 10.46
C SER A 105 15.40 20.69 9.86
N ASP A 106 16.40 20.03 10.44
CA ASP A 106 16.84 18.71 9.94
C ASP A 106 15.73 17.64 10.06
N GLU A 107 14.88 17.73 11.08
CA GLU A 107 13.72 16.84 11.25
C GLU A 107 12.65 17.10 10.19
N ASP A 108 12.35 18.36 9.92
CA ASP A 108 11.38 18.73 8.88
C ASP A 108 11.88 18.38 7.47
N LYS A 109 13.19 18.47 7.22
CA LYS A 109 13.81 17.99 5.97
C LYS A 109 13.61 16.50 5.79
N LEU A 110 13.76 15.71 6.85
CA LEU A 110 13.49 14.28 6.79
C LEU A 110 12.01 14.01 6.47
N SER A 111 11.07 14.71 7.12
CA SER A 111 9.63 14.58 6.83
C SER A 111 9.31 14.96 5.38
N TRP A 112 9.91 16.04 4.87
CA TRP A 112 9.83 16.43 3.47
C TRP A 112 10.35 15.32 2.54
N ASP A 113 11.54 14.81 2.80
CA ASP A 113 12.21 13.82 1.97
C ASP A 113 11.40 12.51 1.93
N ILE A 114 10.80 12.11 3.05
CA ILE A 114 9.89 10.95 3.12
C ILE A 114 8.64 11.20 2.28
N PHE A 115 8.01 12.37 2.40
CA PHE A 115 6.80 12.69 1.64
C PHE A 115 7.07 12.71 0.14
N GLU A 116 8.18 13.35 -0.28
CA GLU A 116 8.63 13.34 -1.67
C GLU A 116 8.96 11.92 -2.15
N TYR A 117 9.68 11.13 -1.36
CA TYR A 117 10.01 9.75 -1.70
C TYR A 117 8.74 8.91 -1.92
N GLN A 118 7.74 8.99 -1.03
CA GLN A 118 6.49 8.24 -1.14
C GLN A 118 5.72 8.57 -2.42
N GLU A 119 5.63 9.84 -2.80
CA GLU A 119 4.99 10.24 -4.06
C GLU A 119 5.77 9.68 -5.26
N GLN A 120 7.10 9.83 -5.28
CA GLN A 120 7.92 9.30 -6.36
C GLN A 120 7.83 7.77 -6.47
N GLN A 121 7.70 7.05 -5.35
CA GLN A 121 7.42 5.60 -5.36
C GLN A 121 6.07 5.29 -6.00
N ALA A 122 5.03 6.05 -5.65
CA ALA A 122 3.69 5.88 -6.20
C ALA A 122 3.65 6.18 -7.71
N GLU A 123 4.36 7.20 -8.18
CA GLU A 123 4.50 7.52 -9.60
C GLU A 123 5.22 6.40 -10.36
N ARG A 124 6.35 5.90 -9.85
CA ARG A 124 7.09 4.79 -10.48
C ARG A 124 6.26 3.52 -10.58
N ALA A 125 5.49 3.20 -9.55
CA ALA A 125 4.62 2.02 -9.55
C ALA A 125 3.37 2.15 -10.43
N ALA A 126 2.96 3.37 -10.79
CA ALA A 126 1.73 3.59 -11.54
C ALA A 126 1.67 2.81 -12.86
N LYS A 127 2.81 2.64 -13.54
CA LYS A 127 2.89 1.87 -14.81
C LYS A 127 2.71 0.36 -14.61
N PHE A 128 2.88 -0.15 -13.40
CA PHE A 128 2.81 -1.58 -13.06
C PHE A 128 1.50 -1.98 -12.37
N ARG A 129 0.47 -1.12 -12.36
CA ARG A 129 -0.79 -1.40 -11.64
C ARG A 129 -1.54 -2.64 -12.11
N TYR A 130 -1.29 -3.10 -13.33
CA TYR A 130 -1.86 -4.35 -13.87
C TYR A 130 -0.99 -5.59 -13.61
N ASN A 131 0.24 -5.43 -13.11
CA ASN A 131 1.18 -6.53 -12.88
C ASN A 131 0.93 -7.28 -11.55
N GLY A 132 0.29 -6.63 -10.58
CA GLY A 132 -0.11 -7.28 -9.35
C GLY A 132 -1.15 -8.36 -9.57
N PHE A 133 -1.03 -9.49 -8.88
CA PHE A 133 -2.13 -10.45 -8.81
C PHE A 133 -3.21 -9.85 -7.89
N VAL A 134 -4.34 -9.47 -8.48
CA VAL A 134 -5.50 -8.99 -7.70
C VAL A 134 -6.03 -10.10 -6.78
N TYR A 135 -6.02 -11.34 -7.28
CA TYR A 135 -6.40 -12.53 -6.53
C TYR A 135 -5.21 -13.47 -6.41
N ASP A 136 -4.76 -13.67 -5.18
CA ASP A 136 -3.85 -14.73 -4.78
C ASP A 136 -4.28 -15.30 -3.41
N GLN A 137 -3.74 -16.46 -3.05
CA GLN A 137 -4.13 -17.20 -1.85
C GLN A 137 -3.73 -16.54 -0.52
N MET A 138 -2.85 -15.54 -0.52
CA MET A 138 -2.32 -14.88 0.68
C MET A 138 -2.90 -13.49 0.91
N ASN A 139 -2.98 -12.66 -0.13
CA ASN A 139 -3.26 -11.22 0.03
C ASN A 139 -4.51 -10.73 -0.70
N GLY A 140 -5.21 -11.63 -1.41
CA GLY A 140 -6.35 -11.22 -2.22
C GLY A 140 -7.58 -10.77 -1.40
N PRO A 141 -8.44 -9.90 -1.99
CA PRO A 141 -9.57 -9.31 -1.28
C PRO A 141 -10.62 -10.34 -0.86
N GLN A 142 -10.68 -11.52 -1.50
CA GLN A 142 -11.58 -12.61 -1.14
C GLN A 142 -11.36 -13.11 0.28
N GLY A 143 -10.11 -13.08 0.77
CA GLY A 143 -9.75 -13.44 2.14
C GLY A 143 -9.75 -12.25 3.10
N PHE A 144 -9.39 -11.06 2.59
CA PHE A 144 -9.34 -9.84 3.40
C PHE A 144 -10.73 -9.35 3.85
N VAL A 145 -11.74 -9.33 2.97
CA VAL A 145 -13.08 -8.82 3.27
C VAL A 145 -13.71 -9.46 4.53
N PRO A 146 -13.79 -10.80 4.67
CA PRO A 146 -14.36 -11.40 5.87
C PRO A 146 -13.54 -11.08 7.12
N GLN A 147 -12.21 -11.06 7.01
CA GLN A 147 -11.33 -10.68 8.11
C GLN A 147 -11.56 -9.22 8.55
N PHE A 148 -11.72 -8.31 7.60
CA PHE A 148 -12.01 -6.90 7.83
C PHE A 148 -13.33 -6.72 8.59
N LEU A 149 -14.40 -7.34 8.08
CA LEU A 149 -15.73 -7.25 8.67
C LEU A 149 -15.76 -7.83 10.09
N ILE A 150 -15.19 -9.02 10.30
CA ILE A 150 -15.31 -9.74 11.58
C ILE A 150 -14.36 -9.19 12.64
N SER A 151 -13.11 -8.86 12.27
CA SER A 151 -12.07 -8.55 13.28
C SER A 151 -11.78 -7.08 13.47
N PHE A 152 -12.19 -6.21 12.54
CA PHE A 152 -11.85 -4.79 12.59
C PHE A 152 -13.06 -3.86 12.64
N HIS A 153 -14.23 -4.30 12.14
CA HIS A 153 -15.46 -3.55 12.33
C HIS A 153 -15.96 -3.70 13.78
N GLN A 154 -15.89 -2.63 14.57
CA GLN A 154 -16.43 -2.64 15.95
C GLN A 154 -17.93 -2.31 15.97
N VAL A 155 -18.74 -3.18 16.58
CA VAL A 155 -20.18 -2.98 16.75
C VAL A 155 -20.52 -2.65 18.20
N ASP A 156 -20.42 -1.37 18.56
CA ASP A 156 -20.73 -0.92 19.93
C ASP A 156 -22.17 -0.43 20.08
N THR A 157 -22.80 -0.05 18.97
CA THR A 157 -24.11 0.61 18.90
C THR A 157 -24.95 0.06 17.73
N PRO A 158 -26.29 0.30 17.74
CA PRO A 158 -27.14 -0.07 16.61
C PRO A 158 -26.75 0.60 15.29
N ASP A 159 -26.16 1.81 15.33
CA ASP A 159 -25.70 2.49 14.11
C ASP A 159 -24.42 1.86 13.55
N ASP A 160 -23.56 1.31 14.41
CA ASP A 160 -22.43 0.50 13.96
C ASP A 160 -22.91 -0.78 13.26
N MET A 161 -23.93 -1.44 13.79
CA MET A 161 -24.51 -2.62 13.14
C MET A 161 -25.10 -2.30 11.76
N LYS A 162 -25.80 -1.15 11.62
CA LYS A 162 -26.25 -0.68 10.29
C LYS A 162 -25.06 -0.43 9.36
N ALA A 163 -23.98 0.14 9.87
CA ALA A 163 -22.77 0.38 9.11
C ALA A 163 -22.07 -0.92 8.68
N TYR A 164 -22.07 -1.95 9.54
CA TYR A 164 -21.60 -3.31 9.21
C TYR A 164 -22.43 -3.87 8.05
N ILE A 165 -23.76 -3.82 8.12
CA ILE A 165 -24.64 -4.32 7.04
C ILE A 165 -24.39 -3.53 5.75
N SER A 166 -24.20 -2.21 5.85
CA SER A 166 -23.79 -1.37 4.71
C SER A 166 -22.48 -1.88 4.09
N ARG A 167 -21.48 -2.20 4.91
CA ARG A 167 -20.19 -2.73 4.46
C ARG A 167 -20.26 -4.12 3.85
N ILE A 168 -21.21 -4.97 4.25
CA ILE A 168 -21.49 -6.23 3.52
C ILE A 168 -21.88 -5.91 2.07
N ARG A 169 -22.76 -4.92 1.86
CA ARG A 169 -23.17 -4.50 0.50
C ARG A 169 -22.03 -3.83 -0.26
N GLU A 170 -21.30 -2.92 0.38
CA GLU A 170 -20.16 -2.23 -0.24
C GLU A 170 -19.01 -3.20 -0.57
N SER A 171 -18.85 -4.27 0.19
CA SER A 171 -17.90 -5.34 -0.13
C SER A 171 -18.25 -6.03 -1.44
N ALA A 172 -19.54 -6.21 -1.75
CA ALA A 172 -19.96 -6.76 -3.04
C ALA A 172 -19.55 -5.85 -4.21
N ARG A 173 -19.72 -4.53 -4.07
CA ARG A 173 -19.23 -3.55 -5.05
C ARG A 173 -17.72 -3.68 -5.21
N ALA A 174 -16.96 -3.57 -4.12
CA ALA A 174 -15.50 -3.56 -4.14
C ALA A 174 -14.92 -4.87 -4.73
N LEU A 175 -15.49 -6.03 -4.40
CA LEU A 175 -15.08 -7.31 -4.95
C LEU A 175 -15.35 -7.44 -6.44
N ASN A 176 -16.45 -6.88 -6.95
CA ASN A 176 -16.71 -6.84 -8.39
C ASN A 176 -15.74 -5.88 -9.11
N GLU A 177 -15.45 -4.71 -8.53
CA GLU A 177 -14.43 -3.80 -9.06
C GLU A 177 -13.05 -4.49 -9.15
N ALA A 178 -12.62 -5.19 -8.10
CA ALA A 178 -11.40 -5.98 -8.12
C ALA A 178 -11.44 -7.11 -9.17
N THR A 179 -12.59 -7.77 -9.34
CA THR A 179 -12.78 -8.79 -10.38
C THR A 179 -12.61 -8.20 -11.79
N ASP A 180 -13.09 -6.99 -12.03
CA ASP A 180 -12.93 -6.33 -13.33
C ASP A 180 -11.49 -5.90 -13.58
N VAL A 181 -10.78 -5.39 -12.57
CA VAL A 181 -9.32 -5.13 -12.66
C VAL A 181 -8.55 -6.44 -12.93
N ALA A 182 -8.95 -7.54 -12.30
CA ALA A 182 -8.32 -8.84 -12.50
C ALA A 182 -8.51 -9.35 -13.93
N LYS A 183 -9.72 -9.22 -14.50
CA LYS A 183 -10.00 -9.56 -15.91
C LYS A 183 -9.18 -8.70 -16.87
N GLU A 184 -9.05 -7.41 -16.60
CA GLU A 184 -8.25 -6.52 -17.44
C GLU A 184 -6.76 -6.86 -17.36
N SER A 185 -6.26 -7.18 -16.17
CA SER A 185 -4.88 -7.63 -15.95
C SER A 185 -4.60 -8.94 -16.70
N ALA A 186 -5.52 -9.91 -16.61
CA ALA A 186 -5.44 -11.16 -17.35
C ALA A 186 -5.46 -10.95 -18.87
N ALA A 187 -6.30 -10.04 -19.39
CA ALA A 187 -6.32 -9.68 -20.80
C ALA A 187 -5.00 -9.05 -21.29
N ARG A 188 -4.18 -8.52 -20.38
CA ARG A 188 -2.84 -7.99 -20.65
C ARG A 188 -1.74 -9.04 -20.50
N GLY A 189 -2.07 -10.28 -20.13
CA GLY A 189 -1.12 -11.39 -19.98
C GLY A 189 -0.63 -11.62 -18.54
N VAL A 190 -1.30 -11.04 -17.54
CA VAL A 190 -0.96 -11.24 -16.12
C VAL A 190 -1.87 -12.31 -15.53
N HIS A 191 -1.33 -13.53 -15.40
CA HIS A 191 -2.06 -14.69 -14.90
C HIS A 191 -1.44 -15.19 -13.60
N ALA A 192 -2.26 -15.41 -12.58
CA ALA A 192 -1.77 -15.99 -11.34
C ALA A 192 -1.36 -17.46 -11.55
N PRO A 193 -0.42 -17.98 -10.74
CA PRO A 193 -0.08 -19.40 -10.74
C PRO A 193 -1.29 -20.27 -10.42
N LYS A 194 -1.33 -21.49 -10.96
CA LYS A 194 -2.46 -22.40 -10.78
C LYS A 194 -2.83 -22.63 -9.30
N PHE A 195 -1.83 -22.85 -8.45
CA PHE A 195 -2.03 -23.07 -7.01
C PHE A 195 -2.67 -21.84 -6.32
N ALA A 196 -2.41 -20.64 -6.82
CA ALA A 196 -2.99 -19.41 -6.29
C ALA A 196 -4.49 -19.36 -6.61
N TYR A 197 -4.88 -19.65 -7.85
CA TYR A 197 -6.30 -19.73 -8.22
C TYR A 197 -7.03 -20.86 -7.49
N GLU A 198 -6.42 -22.02 -7.30
CA GLU A 198 -7.00 -23.11 -6.50
C GLU A 198 -7.30 -22.63 -5.07
N GLY A 199 -6.35 -21.91 -4.44
CA GLY A 199 -6.54 -21.28 -3.13
C GLY A 199 -7.66 -20.24 -3.11
N VAL A 200 -7.69 -19.34 -4.10
CA VAL A 200 -8.75 -18.32 -4.25
C VAL A 200 -10.13 -18.96 -4.36
N ILE A 201 -10.27 -20.01 -5.17
CA ILE A 201 -11.53 -20.73 -5.36
C ILE A 201 -11.97 -21.42 -4.07
N ASP A 202 -11.07 -22.13 -3.39
CA ASP A 202 -11.38 -22.81 -2.13
C ASP A 202 -11.79 -21.83 -1.02
N GLN A 203 -11.02 -20.75 -0.84
CA GLN A 203 -11.34 -19.69 0.12
C GLN A 203 -12.69 -19.04 -0.18
N SER A 204 -12.93 -18.69 -1.44
CA SER A 204 -14.19 -18.05 -1.86
C SER A 204 -15.40 -18.94 -1.59
N LYS A 205 -15.30 -20.24 -1.90
CA LYS A 205 -16.37 -21.22 -1.60
C LYS A 205 -16.65 -21.32 -0.11
N LYS A 206 -15.61 -21.33 0.73
CA LYS A 206 -15.76 -21.39 2.19
C LYS A 206 -16.49 -20.17 2.76
N VAL A 207 -16.23 -18.97 2.22
CA VAL A 207 -16.94 -17.74 2.65
C VAL A 207 -18.45 -17.83 2.40
N ILE A 208 -18.85 -18.40 1.27
CA ILE A 208 -20.27 -18.51 0.87
C ILE A 208 -20.91 -19.88 1.16
N THR A 209 -20.34 -20.66 2.08
CA THR A 209 -20.90 -21.93 2.56
C THR A 209 -21.49 -21.76 3.96
N GLY A 210 -22.66 -22.36 4.20
CA GLY A 210 -23.42 -22.22 5.45
C GLY A 210 -24.51 -21.15 5.37
N ALA A 211 -25.32 -21.01 6.43
CA ALA A 211 -26.38 -20.04 6.46
C ALA A 211 -25.81 -18.60 6.41
N PRO A 212 -26.43 -17.66 5.67
CA PRO A 212 -27.70 -17.76 4.99
C PRO A 212 -27.60 -18.24 3.53
N PHE A 213 -26.40 -18.62 3.05
CA PHE A 213 -26.16 -18.98 1.65
C PHE A 213 -26.66 -20.38 1.30
N THR A 214 -26.38 -21.36 2.16
CA THR A 214 -26.78 -22.76 2.03
C THR A 214 -27.34 -23.27 3.35
N ASP A 215 -27.99 -24.44 3.31
CA ASP A 215 -28.37 -25.15 4.55
C ASP A 215 -27.11 -25.53 5.35
N GLY A 216 -27.21 -25.54 6.68
CA GLY A 216 -26.14 -25.95 7.59
C GLY A 216 -25.90 -24.97 8.74
N GLU A 217 -24.70 -25.04 9.31
CA GLU A 217 -24.22 -24.07 10.30
C GLU A 217 -24.10 -22.67 9.68
N ASP A 218 -24.09 -21.64 10.53
CA ASP A 218 -23.91 -20.25 10.07
C ASP A 218 -22.54 -20.08 9.40
N SER A 219 -22.52 -19.38 8.25
CA SER A 219 -21.29 -18.86 7.66
C SER A 219 -20.61 -17.86 8.61
N ALA A 220 -19.30 -17.68 8.49
CA ALA A 220 -18.53 -16.90 9.46
C ALA A 220 -19.06 -15.47 9.67
N ILE A 221 -19.36 -14.75 8.59
CA ILE A 221 -19.90 -13.37 8.68
C ILE A 221 -21.30 -13.38 9.30
N TYR A 222 -22.14 -14.37 8.98
CA TYR A 222 -23.49 -14.43 9.54
C TYR A 222 -23.51 -14.81 11.02
N ALA A 223 -22.61 -15.70 11.44
CA ALA A 223 -22.40 -16.03 12.84
C ALA A 223 -21.96 -14.81 13.64
N ASP A 224 -21.04 -14.01 13.08
CA ASP A 224 -20.56 -12.75 13.66
C ASP A 224 -21.70 -11.73 13.81
N VAL A 225 -22.47 -11.48 12.75
CA VAL A 225 -23.67 -10.63 12.78
C VAL A 225 -24.63 -11.04 13.91
N LYS A 226 -24.92 -12.33 14.05
CA LYS A 226 -25.82 -12.84 15.10
C LYS A 226 -25.24 -12.62 16.50
N SER A 227 -23.94 -12.80 16.65
CA SER A 227 -23.23 -12.58 17.91
C SER A 227 -23.27 -11.11 18.33
N GLU A 228 -22.99 -10.20 17.40
CA GLU A 228 -23.00 -8.74 17.66
C GLU A 228 -24.40 -8.25 18.01
N LEU A 229 -25.43 -8.67 17.26
CA LEU A 229 -26.82 -8.35 17.56
C LEU A 229 -27.27 -8.87 18.93
N ALA A 230 -26.91 -10.11 19.28
CA ALA A 230 -27.21 -10.67 20.59
C ALA A 230 -26.54 -9.88 21.72
N THR A 231 -25.32 -9.38 21.50
CA THR A 231 -24.59 -8.54 22.45
C THR A 231 -25.28 -7.19 22.62
N LEU A 232 -25.68 -6.52 21.54
CA LEU A 232 -26.43 -5.25 21.61
C LEU A 232 -27.76 -5.39 22.37
N VAL A 233 -28.47 -6.50 22.19
CA VAL A 233 -29.70 -6.79 22.95
C VAL A 233 -29.39 -7.05 24.43
N ALA A 234 -28.38 -7.88 24.73
CA ALA A 234 -27.98 -8.19 26.10
C ALA A 234 -27.54 -6.95 26.89
N ASP A 235 -26.86 -6.02 26.21
CA ASP A 235 -26.45 -4.72 26.75
C ASP A 235 -27.60 -3.72 26.90
N GLY A 236 -28.81 -4.05 26.44
CA GLY A 236 -29.97 -3.15 26.46
C GLY A 236 -29.85 -1.97 25.49
N LYS A 237 -29.00 -2.08 24.46
CA LYS A 237 -28.79 -1.05 23.44
C LYS A 237 -29.79 -1.11 22.29
N MET A 238 -30.49 -2.24 22.13
CA MET A 238 -31.59 -2.40 21.16
C MET A 238 -32.64 -3.41 21.63
N SER A 239 -33.82 -3.39 21.01
CA SER A 239 -34.85 -4.40 21.24
C SER A 239 -34.56 -5.68 20.45
N GLN A 240 -35.13 -6.81 20.90
CA GLN A 240 -35.06 -8.06 20.14
C GLN A 240 -35.72 -7.92 18.75
N GLU A 241 -36.81 -7.16 18.65
CA GLU A 241 -37.51 -6.93 17.39
C GLU A 241 -36.63 -6.19 16.37
N ASP A 242 -35.92 -5.14 16.81
CA ASP A 242 -34.97 -4.43 15.96
C ASP A 242 -33.79 -5.32 15.56
N ALA A 243 -33.33 -6.18 16.47
CA ALA A 243 -32.23 -7.10 16.22
C ALA A 243 -32.63 -8.16 15.17
N ASP A 244 -33.82 -8.74 15.29
CA ASP A 244 -34.36 -9.71 14.32
C ASP A 244 -34.51 -9.06 12.94
N ALA A 245 -34.95 -7.80 12.88
CA ALA A 245 -35.05 -7.05 11.63
C ALA A 245 -33.68 -6.81 10.99
N MET A 246 -32.68 -6.38 11.77
CA MET A 246 -31.30 -6.20 11.28
C MET A 246 -30.65 -7.52 10.86
N GLN A 247 -30.92 -8.61 11.57
CA GLN A 247 -30.42 -9.94 11.19
C GLN A 247 -30.98 -10.37 9.83
N ALA A 248 -32.28 -10.13 9.59
CA ALA A 248 -32.91 -10.40 8.30
C ALA A 248 -32.33 -9.53 7.18
N GLU A 249 -32.07 -8.25 7.47
CA GLU A 249 -31.42 -7.33 6.53
C GLU A 249 -30.00 -7.77 6.16
N ALA A 250 -29.20 -8.18 7.15
CA ALA A 250 -27.87 -8.71 6.96
C ALA A 250 -27.89 -10.01 6.13
N ALA A 251 -28.83 -10.92 6.43
CA ALA A 251 -28.99 -12.15 5.67
C ALA A 251 -29.32 -11.87 4.20
N GLU A 252 -30.14 -10.86 3.92
CA GLU A 252 -30.45 -10.45 2.55
C GLU A 252 -29.25 -9.82 1.84
N ALA A 253 -28.49 -8.94 2.53
CA ALA A 253 -27.26 -8.37 2.00
C ALA A 253 -26.23 -9.45 1.62
N LEU A 254 -26.13 -10.51 2.44
CA LEU A 254 -25.26 -11.66 2.17
C LEU A 254 -25.74 -12.47 0.95
N LYS A 255 -27.02 -12.84 0.88
CA LYS A 255 -27.55 -13.71 -0.19
C LYS A 255 -27.60 -13.08 -1.58
N THR A 256 -27.64 -11.76 -1.64
CA THR A 256 -27.77 -11.01 -2.90
C THR A 256 -26.41 -10.72 -3.53
N ASP A 257 -26.00 -9.46 -3.59
CA ASP A 257 -24.83 -9.03 -4.34
C ASP A 257 -23.53 -9.59 -3.76
N PHE A 258 -23.46 -9.81 -2.44
CA PHE A 258 -22.28 -10.35 -1.78
C PHE A 258 -21.99 -11.79 -2.24
N LYS A 259 -22.98 -12.68 -2.21
CA LYS A 259 -22.83 -14.04 -2.75
C LYS A 259 -22.45 -14.00 -4.23
N GLN A 260 -23.13 -13.16 -5.02
CA GLN A 260 -22.86 -13.04 -6.46
C GLN A 260 -21.43 -12.57 -6.74
N ALA A 261 -20.87 -11.66 -5.93
CA ALA A 261 -19.49 -11.22 -6.07
C ALA A 261 -18.49 -12.38 -5.86
N TYR A 262 -18.71 -13.23 -4.86
CA TYR A 262 -17.89 -14.43 -4.65
C TYR A 262 -18.07 -15.47 -5.76
N ASP A 263 -19.29 -15.67 -6.27
CA ASP A 263 -19.52 -16.52 -7.44
C ASP A 263 -18.76 -15.99 -8.68
N ASN A 264 -18.69 -14.66 -8.86
CA ASN A 264 -17.94 -14.02 -9.95
C ASN A 264 -16.42 -14.24 -9.80
N ILE A 265 -15.88 -14.14 -8.58
CA ILE A 265 -14.47 -14.44 -8.28
C ILE A 265 -14.15 -15.89 -8.64
N ILE A 266 -14.99 -16.83 -8.19
CA ILE A 266 -14.84 -18.27 -8.50
C ILE A 266 -14.88 -18.50 -10.01
N ALA A 267 -15.83 -17.88 -10.72
CA ALA A 267 -15.97 -18.01 -12.16
C ALA A 267 -14.74 -17.47 -12.91
N PHE A 268 -14.25 -16.28 -12.53
CA PHE A 268 -13.04 -15.68 -13.09
C PHE A 268 -11.82 -16.58 -12.86
N ALA A 269 -11.54 -16.94 -11.61
CA ALA A 269 -10.38 -17.77 -11.26
C ALA A 269 -10.43 -19.13 -11.96
N THR A 270 -11.61 -19.75 -12.05
CA THR A 270 -11.78 -21.04 -12.77
C THR A 270 -11.48 -20.89 -14.26
N ALA A 271 -11.95 -19.82 -14.89
CA ALA A 271 -11.75 -19.57 -16.31
C ALA A 271 -10.30 -19.23 -16.64
N ASP A 272 -9.67 -18.33 -15.87
CA ASP A 272 -8.32 -17.85 -16.16
C ASP A 272 -7.23 -18.85 -15.76
N MET A 273 -7.53 -19.80 -14.87
CA MET A 273 -6.60 -20.86 -14.48
C MET A 273 -6.10 -21.70 -15.66
N ALA A 274 -6.83 -21.77 -16.78
CA ALA A 274 -6.36 -22.41 -18.00
C ALA A 274 -5.16 -21.69 -18.64
N ASN A 275 -4.95 -20.41 -18.32
CA ASN A 275 -3.85 -19.56 -18.78
C ASN A 275 -2.70 -19.49 -17.76
N SER A 276 -2.83 -20.14 -16.59
CA SER A 276 -1.80 -20.14 -15.58
C SER A 276 -0.49 -20.74 -16.08
N PRO A 277 0.67 -20.21 -15.66
CA PRO A 277 1.96 -20.79 -15.99
C PRO A 277 2.09 -22.21 -15.43
N ASP A 278 2.76 -23.07 -16.20
CA ASP A 278 2.95 -24.48 -15.85
C ASP A 278 3.78 -24.62 -14.56
N SER A 279 3.23 -25.33 -13.58
CA SER A 279 3.89 -25.69 -12.32
C SER A 279 5.18 -26.51 -12.49
N THR A 280 5.45 -27.09 -13.66
CA THR A 280 6.71 -27.81 -13.95
C THR A 280 7.86 -26.87 -14.33
N GLN A 281 7.60 -25.58 -14.50
CA GLN A 281 8.58 -24.55 -14.85
C GLN A 281 8.72 -23.52 -13.73
N ALA A 282 9.77 -22.69 -13.82
CA ALA A 282 9.95 -21.58 -12.90
C ALA A 282 8.74 -20.64 -13.02
N VAL A 283 8.13 -20.32 -11.87
CA VAL A 283 7.01 -19.39 -11.76
C VAL A 283 7.50 -18.15 -11.04
N GLY A 284 7.26 -16.97 -11.62
CA GLY A 284 7.65 -15.70 -11.00
C GLY A 284 7.19 -14.49 -11.81
N ALA A 285 7.44 -13.29 -11.26
CA ALA A 285 7.08 -12.02 -11.88
C ALA A 285 7.68 -11.86 -13.28
N PHE A 286 8.82 -12.49 -13.57
CA PHE A 286 9.47 -12.48 -14.89
C PHE A 286 8.60 -13.07 -16.02
N LEU A 287 7.57 -13.87 -15.71
CA LEU A 287 6.63 -14.39 -16.70
C LEU A 287 5.59 -13.36 -17.16
N GLN A 288 5.49 -12.24 -16.45
CA GLN A 288 4.53 -11.19 -16.75
C GLN A 288 5.08 -10.19 -17.78
N PRO A 289 4.21 -9.41 -18.45
CA PRO A 289 4.63 -8.26 -19.26
C PRO A 289 5.52 -7.30 -18.46
N ASP A 290 6.69 -6.96 -19.01
CA ASP A 290 7.70 -6.12 -18.34
C ASP A 290 8.14 -6.63 -16.95
N GLY A 291 8.11 -7.96 -16.76
CA GLY A 291 8.28 -8.63 -15.47
C GLY A 291 9.59 -8.35 -14.74
N GLU A 292 10.70 -8.16 -15.46
CA GLU A 292 12.00 -7.79 -14.86
C GLU A 292 11.94 -6.37 -14.26
N ALA A 293 11.43 -5.40 -15.01
CA ALA A 293 11.30 -4.03 -14.53
C ALA A 293 10.29 -3.95 -13.39
N TYR A 294 9.21 -4.73 -13.45
CA TYR A 294 8.24 -4.85 -12.36
C TYR A 294 8.88 -5.43 -11.11
N TYR A 295 9.65 -6.51 -11.23
CA TYR A 295 10.33 -7.13 -10.10
C TYR A 295 11.36 -6.20 -9.46
N ASN A 296 12.15 -5.47 -10.27
CA ASN A 296 13.10 -4.49 -9.77
C ASN A 296 12.38 -3.32 -9.05
N ASN A 297 11.23 -2.87 -9.55
CA ASN A 297 10.42 -1.85 -8.86
C ASN A 297 9.89 -2.36 -7.51
N LEU A 298 9.39 -3.60 -7.46
CA LEU A 298 8.96 -4.22 -6.20
C LEU A 298 10.13 -4.36 -5.22
N LEU A 299 11.31 -4.75 -5.72
CA LEU A 299 12.49 -4.91 -4.90
C LEU A 299 12.90 -3.59 -4.24
N GLU A 300 12.96 -2.51 -5.01
CA GLU A 300 13.23 -1.16 -4.50
C GLU A 300 12.18 -0.73 -3.47
N GLN A 301 10.89 -0.96 -3.74
CA GLN A 301 9.81 -0.62 -2.82
C GLN A 301 9.88 -1.38 -1.49
N ASN A 302 10.25 -2.66 -1.50
CA ASN A 302 10.24 -3.50 -0.31
C ASN A 302 11.54 -3.40 0.51
N THR A 303 12.65 -3.01 -0.12
CA THR A 303 13.97 -3.08 0.53
C THR A 303 14.72 -1.76 0.53
N THR A 304 14.23 -0.73 -0.16
CA THR A 304 14.90 0.56 -0.38
C THR A 304 16.28 0.46 -1.05
N THR A 305 16.64 -0.72 -1.55
CA THR A 305 17.91 -0.96 -2.24
C THR A 305 17.83 -0.58 -3.71
N THR A 306 18.95 -0.16 -4.27
CA THR A 306 19.13 0.02 -5.72
C THR A 306 19.84 -1.18 -6.37
N LEU A 307 20.18 -2.21 -5.58
CA LEU A 307 20.75 -3.45 -6.09
C LEU A 307 19.74 -4.17 -7.00
N THR A 308 20.25 -4.78 -8.06
CA THR A 308 19.48 -5.63 -8.98
C THR A 308 19.14 -6.98 -8.36
N ALA A 309 18.12 -7.65 -8.92
CA ALA A 309 17.77 -9.01 -8.54
C ALA A 309 18.96 -9.99 -8.60
N ASP A 310 19.79 -9.88 -9.64
CA ASP A 310 20.98 -10.72 -9.81
C ASP A 310 22.05 -10.45 -8.74
N GLU A 311 22.28 -9.19 -8.39
CA GLU A 311 23.22 -8.83 -7.31
C GLU A 311 22.75 -9.40 -5.98
N ILE A 312 21.46 -9.29 -5.68
CA ILE A 312 20.87 -9.84 -4.45
C ILE A 312 20.92 -11.35 -4.44
N HIS A 313 20.60 -12.02 -5.55
CA HIS A 313 20.70 -13.47 -5.65
C HIS A 313 22.12 -13.96 -5.37
N ASN A 314 23.13 -13.30 -5.97
CA ASN A 314 24.53 -13.64 -5.75
C ASN A 314 25.00 -13.34 -4.32
N ILE A 315 24.51 -12.28 -3.68
CA ILE A 315 24.74 -12.04 -2.24
C ILE A 315 24.14 -13.19 -1.43
N GLY A 316 22.90 -13.58 -1.71
CA GLY A 316 22.21 -14.67 -1.03
C GLY A 316 22.96 -16.00 -1.12
N LEU A 317 23.44 -16.38 -2.30
CA LEU A 317 24.24 -17.60 -2.48
C LEU A 317 25.51 -17.61 -1.62
N ARG A 318 26.22 -16.46 -1.55
CA ARG A 318 27.41 -16.32 -0.69
C ARG A 318 27.06 -16.41 0.79
N GLU A 319 25.96 -15.80 1.21
CA GLU A 319 25.52 -15.87 2.61
C GLU A 319 25.06 -17.28 3.01
N VAL A 320 24.39 -18.01 2.11
CA VAL A 320 24.03 -19.43 2.35
C VAL A 320 25.28 -20.28 2.53
N GLU A 321 26.28 -20.14 1.65
CA GLU A 321 27.54 -20.86 1.77
C GLU A 321 28.25 -20.54 3.09
N ARG A 322 28.35 -19.25 3.45
CA ARG A 322 28.97 -18.80 4.70
C ARG A 322 28.26 -19.38 5.93
N ILE A 323 26.93 -19.25 6.00
CA ILE A 323 26.14 -19.71 7.15
C ILE A 323 26.19 -21.24 7.28
N HIS A 324 26.10 -21.98 6.17
CA HIS A 324 26.25 -23.44 6.20
C HIS A 324 27.64 -23.86 6.70
N GLY A 325 28.70 -23.16 6.27
CA GLY A 325 30.06 -23.41 6.77
C GLY A 325 30.18 -23.17 8.27
N GLU A 326 29.57 -22.10 8.79
CA GLU A 326 29.52 -21.82 10.23
C GLU A 326 28.70 -22.87 10.99
N MET A 327 27.57 -23.32 10.45
CA MET A 327 26.74 -24.38 11.04
C MET A 327 27.48 -25.72 11.14
N GLU A 328 28.20 -26.11 10.09
CA GLU A 328 29.01 -27.33 10.08
C GLU A 328 30.15 -27.26 11.11
N ALA A 329 30.83 -26.11 11.21
CA ALA A 329 31.86 -25.90 12.23
C ALA A 329 31.30 -26.01 13.66
N ILE A 330 30.11 -25.47 13.91
CA ILE A 330 29.43 -25.59 15.20
C ILE A 330 29.01 -27.04 15.46
N LYS A 331 28.44 -27.74 14.46
CA LYS A 331 28.06 -29.16 14.57
C LYS A 331 29.25 -30.01 15.01
N ASP A 332 30.40 -29.83 14.37
CA ASP A 332 31.64 -30.55 14.70
C ASP A 332 32.15 -30.22 16.11
N GLN A 333 31.89 -29.01 16.62
CA GLN A 333 32.28 -28.60 17.96
C GLN A 333 31.39 -29.21 19.06
N VAL A 334 30.08 -29.38 18.80
CA VAL A 334 29.11 -29.77 19.84
C VAL A 334 28.70 -31.24 19.84
N GLY A 335 28.97 -31.99 18.76
CA GLY A 335 28.73 -33.43 18.67
C GLY A 335 27.34 -33.79 18.17
#